data_AF-A0A815WZD5-F1
#
_entry.id   AF-A0A815WZD5-F1
#
_cell.length_a   1.000
_cell.length_b   1.000
_cell.length_c   1.000
_cell.angle_alpha   90.00
_cell.angle_beta   90.00
_cell.angle_gamma   90.00
#
_symmetry.space_group_name_H-M   'P 1'
#
loop_
_entity.id
_entity.type
_entity.pdbx_description
1 polymer ?
#
loop_
_entity_poly.entity_id
_entity_poly.type
_entity_poly.pdbx_seq_one_letter_code
_entity_poly.pdbx_strand_id
1 'polypeptide(L)'
;FSLWINPSQTNASTIILAYQNSSSYSKWCSVYLGFTTQGQIQAQSQSSKGFINVLGPSISTYVWTHIAQTFSSTNGISLYINGSLFNRSASTNYRSGSAPLTIRLGNSFTTVNQTCLNTTSQGGQYMGWMDEFRIYSRELSSSDVQTLSSTR
;
A
#
# COMPACT_ATOMS: atom_id res chain seq x y z
N PHE A 1 7.16 -0.89 -3.24
CA PHE A 1 6.73 0.03 -4.31
C PHE A 1 7.04 1.46 -3.89
N SER A 2 6.99 2.40 -4.82
CA SER A 2 7.12 3.85 -4.61
C SER A 2 6.11 4.58 -5.48
N LEU A 3 5.59 5.71 -5.02
CA LEU A 3 4.76 6.62 -5.81
C LEU A 3 4.69 8.00 -5.16
N TRP A 4 4.26 8.98 -5.95
CA TRP A 4 3.80 10.28 -5.46
C TRP A 4 2.28 10.32 -5.46
N ILE A 5 1.69 10.88 -4.41
CA ILE A 5 0.26 11.13 -4.32
C ILE A 5 -0.03 12.58 -3.98
N ASN A 6 -1.12 13.12 -4.49
CA ASN A 6 -1.69 14.40 -4.10
C ASN A 6 -3.21 14.22 -3.92
N PRO A 7 -3.65 13.87 -2.70
CA PRO A 7 -5.05 13.56 -2.42
C PRO A 7 -5.90 14.83 -2.38
N SER A 8 -7.09 14.81 -2.97
CA SER A 8 -8.11 15.85 -2.71
C SER A 8 -8.86 15.60 -1.40
N GLN A 9 -8.83 14.36 -0.90
CA GLN A 9 -9.35 13.93 0.39
C GLN A 9 -8.54 12.74 0.90
N THR A 10 -8.47 12.59 2.22
CA THR A 10 -7.78 11.47 2.88
C THR A 10 -8.74 10.53 3.59
N ASN A 11 -10.04 10.59 3.33
CA ASN A 11 -11.00 9.71 3.99
C ASN A 11 -10.88 8.28 3.42
N ALA A 12 -11.10 7.28 4.30
CA ALA A 12 -11.13 5.83 4.05
C ALA A 12 -11.17 5.40 2.57
N SER A 13 -10.00 5.26 1.95
CA SER A 13 -9.89 4.97 0.51
C SER A 13 -8.70 4.08 0.17
N THR A 14 -8.81 3.44 -0.99
CA THR A 14 -7.84 2.46 -1.52
C THR A 14 -6.95 3.14 -2.55
N ILE A 15 -5.65 3.15 -2.30
CA ILE A 15 -4.64 3.70 -3.22
C ILE A 15 -4.02 2.58 -4.05
N ILE A 16 -3.60 1.48 -3.41
CA ILE A 16 -3.03 0.32 -4.08
C ILE A 16 -3.72 -0.94 -3.58
N LEU A 17 -4.37 -1.64 -4.50
CA LEU A 17 -5.00 -2.93 -4.29
C LEU A 17 -4.29 -3.97 -5.14
N ALA A 18 -3.93 -5.10 -4.55
CA ALA A 18 -3.45 -6.26 -5.27
C ALA A 18 -4.42 -7.43 -5.08
N TYR A 19 -4.68 -8.19 -6.13
CA TYR A 19 -5.55 -9.35 -6.07
C TYR A 19 -5.16 -10.42 -7.09
N GLN A 20 -5.55 -11.66 -6.83
CA GLN A 20 -5.34 -12.77 -7.74
C GLN A 20 -6.56 -12.95 -8.63
N ASN A 21 -6.35 -13.01 -9.95
CA ASN A 21 -7.39 -13.42 -10.90
C ASN A 21 -7.41 -14.95 -10.95
N SER A 22 -8.32 -15.58 -10.21
CA SER A 22 -8.59 -17.02 -10.37
C SER A 22 -10.06 -17.28 -10.67
N SER A 23 -10.31 -18.22 -11.58
CA SER A 23 -11.63 -18.82 -11.83
C SER A 23 -12.11 -19.68 -10.65
N SER A 24 -11.20 -20.07 -9.75
CA SER A 24 -11.49 -20.82 -8.53
C SER A 24 -11.71 -19.88 -7.34
N TYR A 25 -12.64 -20.23 -6.47
CA TYR A 25 -13.19 -19.44 -5.36
C TYR A 25 -12.21 -18.96 -4.26
N SER A 26 -10.89 -19.10 -4.41
CA SER A 26 -9.90 -18.52 -3.50
C SER A 26 -9.38 -17.19 -4.06
N LYS A 27 -10.18 -16.14 -3.92
CA LYS A 27 -9.85 -14.80 -4.41
C LYS A 27 -9.00 -14.07 -3.38
N TRP A 28 -7.68 -14.29 -3.42
CA TRP A 28 -6.74 -13.51 -2.62
C TRP A 28 -6.80 -12.04 -3.01
N CYS A 29 -6.87 -11.15 -2.02
CA CYS A 29 -6.71 -9.73 -2.23
C CYS A 29 -6.21 -9.01 -0.98
N SER A 30 -5.53 -7.89 -1.18
CA SER A 30 -5.00 -7.05 -0.11
C SER A 30 -4.90 -5.60 -0.59
N VAL A 31 -5.33 -4.67 0.27
CA VAL A 31 -5.09 -3.24 0.07
C VAL A 31 -3.72 -2.93 0.63
N TYR A 32 -2.72 -2.84 -0.23
CA TYR A 32 -1.34 -2.58 0.17
C TYR A 32 -1.13 -1.15 0.65
N LEU A 33 -1.88 -0.19 0.09
CA LEU A 33 -1.83 1.21 0.52
C LEU A 33 -3.22 1.82 0.48
N GLY A 34 -3.58 2.53 1.54
CA GLY A 34 -4.84 3.24 1.64
C GLY A 34 -4.82 4.32 2.70
N PHE A 35 -5.95 5.01 2.84
CA PHE A 35 -6.25 5.85 3.98
C PHE A 35 -7.18 5.14 4.97
N THR A 36 -7.01 5.40 6.26
CA THR A 36 -7.95 4.98 7.31
C THR A 36 -9.15 5.93 7.39
N THR A 37 -10.15 5.60 8.21
CA THR A 37 -11.27 6.51 8.50
C THR A 37 -10.82 7.78 9.23
N GLN A 38 -9.66 7.76 9.89
CA GLN A 38 -9.05 8.91 10.56
C GLN A 38 -8.11 9.72 9.64
N GLY A 39 -8.00 9.35 8.37
CA GLY A 39 -7.17 10.07 7.41
C GLY A 39 -5.68 9.74 7.44
N GLN A 40 -5.29 8.70 8.19
CA GLN A 40 -3.90 8.25 8.24
C GLN A 40 -3.57 7.36 7.05
N ILE A 41 -2.32 7.39 6.61
CA ILE A 41 -1.80 6.37 5.69
C ILE A 41 -1.82 5.01 6.39
N GLN A 42 -2.27 3.97 5.69
CA GLN A 42 -2.16 2.58 6.11
C GLN A 42 -1.44 1.79 5.03
N ALA A 43 -0.32 1.17 5.41
CA ALA A 43 0.43 0.23 4.61
C ALA A 43 0.18 -1.19 5.10
N GLN A 44 -0.14 -2.12 4.21
CA GLN A 44 -0.40 -3.52 4.54
C GLN A 44 0.42 -4.46 3.66
N SER A 45 0.68 -5.65 4.18
CA SER A 45 1.20 -6.78 3.42
C SER A 45 0.73 -8.08 4.04
N GLN A 46 0.92 -9.17 3.30
CA GLN A 46 0.65 -10.51 3.77
C GLN A 46 1.76 -11.02 4.70
N SER A 47 1.37 -11.96 5.56
CA SER A 47 2.24 -12.66 6.49
C SER A 47 1.81 -14.13 6.59
N SER A 48 2.67 -14.99 7.16
CA SER A 48 2.30 -16.38 7.47
C SER A 48 1.16 -16.52 8.50
N LYS A 49 0.77 -15.43 9.17
CA LYS A 49 -0.27 -15.41 10.22
C LYS A 49 -1.48 -14.55 9.86
N GLY A 50 -1.63 -14.15 8.60
CA GLY A 50 -2.65 -13.20 8.14
C GLY A 50 -2.02 -11.93 7.59
N PHE A 51 -2.52 -10.75 7.98
CA PHE A 51 -1.99 -9.47 7.49
C PHE A 51 -1.12 -8.78 8.53
N ILE A 52 -0.11 -8.06 8.07
CA ILE A 52 0.63 -7.09 8.87
C ILE A 52 0.36 -5.68 8.35
N ASN A 53 0.25 -4.74 9.28
CA ASN A 53 -0.12 -3.36 8.99
C ASN A 53 0.89 -2.41 9.63
N VAL A 54 1.18 -1.30 8.97
CA VAL A 54 1.90 -0.16 9.51
C VAL A 54 1.02 1.07 9.33
N LEU A 55 0.65 1.70 10.44
CA LEU A 55 -0.01 3.00 10.42
C LEU A 55 1.02 4.10 10.26
N GLY A 56 0.76 4.95 9.26
CA GLY A 56 1.52 6.14 8.95
C GLY A 56 0.90 7.41 9.57
N PRO A 57 1.44 8.58 9.20
CA PRO A 57 0.87 9.85 9.59
C PRO A 57 -0.40 10.16 8.77
N SER A 58 -1.17 11.13 9.24
CA SER A 58 -2.08 11.87 8.36
C SER A 58 -1.25 12.83 7.50
N ILE A 59 -1.67 13.04 6.25
CA ILE A 59 -0.99 13.94 5.30
C ILE A 59 -1.97 15.02 4.83
N SER A 60 -1.43 16.16 4.39
CA SER A 60 -2.24 17.26 3.86
C SER A 60 -2.85 16.92 2.50
N THR A 61 -4.08 17.36 2.28
CA THR A 61 -4.70 17.35 0.95
C THR A 61 -4.07 18.41 0.05
N TYR A 62 -4.17 18.22 -1.26
CA TYR A 62 -3.65 19.12 -2.29
C TYR A 62 -2.11 19.30 -2.29
N VAL A 63 -1.39 18.52 -1.49
CA VAL A 63 0.07 18.55 -1.37
C VAL A 63 0.66 17.23 -1.85
N TRP A 64 1.66 17.32 -2.72
CA TRP A 64 2.39 16.16 -3.18
C TRP A 64 3.20 15.53 -2.05
N THR A 65 2.95 14.25 -1.81
CA THR A 65 3.64 13.46 -0.79
C THR A 65 4.21 12.21 -1.46
N HIS A 66 5.51 11.98 -1.28
CA HIS A 66 6.13 10.74 -1.72
C HIS A 66 5.89 9.64 -0.69
N ILE A 67 5.45 8.47 -1.15
CA ILE A 67 5.22 7.30 -0.30
C ILE A 67 5.98 6.12 -0.88
N ALA A 68 6.70 5.41 -0.01
CA ALA A 68 7.27 4.12 -0.37
C ALA A 68 6.96 3.07 0.71
N GLN A 69 6.66 1.87 0.25
CA GLN A 69 6.57 0.68 1.08
C GLN A 69 7.63 -0.31 0.61
N THR A 70 8.51 -0.70 1.52
CA THR A 70 9.48 -1.78 1.29
C THR A 70 9.09 -2.99 2.14
N PHE A 71 9.54 -4.17 1.72
CA PHE A 71 9.28 -5.39 2.45
C PHE A 71 10.49 -6.34 2.38
N SER A 72 10.86 -6.90 3.53
CA SER A 72 11.67 -8.11 3.62
C SER A 72 11.23 -8.97 4.79
N SER A 73 11.64 -10.23 4.82
CA SER A 73 11.31 -11.12 5.93
C SER A 73 11.93 -10.66 7.26
N THR A 74 13.05 -9.93 7.19
CA THR A 74 13.79 -9.43 8.36
C THR A 74 13.18 -8.14 8.89
N ASN A 75 12.85 -7.19 8.01
CA ASN A 75 12.34 -5.87 8.43
C ASN A 75 10.82 -5.77 8.45
N GLY A 76 10.11 -6.78 7.93
CA GLY A 76 8.67 -6.68 7.69
C GLY A 76 8.37 -5.56 6.69
N ILE A 77 7.26 -4.85 6.88
CA ILE A 77 6.96 -3.62 6.13
C ILE A 77 7.79 -2.47 6.70
N SER A 78 8.44 -1.69 5.84
CA SER A 78 8.92 -0.35 6.19
C SER A 78 8.17 0.70 5.35
N LEU A 79 7.55 1.65 6.03
CA LEU A 79 6.78 2.75 5.43
C LEU A 79 7.61 4.03 5.48
N TYR A 80 7.80 4.64 4.32
CA TYR A 80 8.54 5.88 4.14
C TYR A 80 7.61 6.99 3.64
N ILE A 81 7.80 8.19 4.18
CA ILE A 81 7.09 9.41 3.79
C ILE A 81 8.15 10.46 3.44
N ASN A 82 8.06 11.05 2.24
CA ASN A 82 9.01 12.07 1.76
C ASN A 82 10.49 11.66 1.94
N GLY A 83 10.80 10.42 1.57
CA GLY A 83 12.16 9.89 1.59
C GLY A 83 12.63 9.35 2.95
N SER A 84 11.92 9.66 4.03
CA SER A 84 12.32 9.29 5.39
C SER A 84 11.53 8.10 5.91
N LEU A 85 12.19 7.18 6.62
CA LEU A 85 11.51 6.07 7.29
C LEU A 85 10.59 6.63 8.36
N PHE A 86 9.29 6.35 8.25
CA PHE A 86 8.30 6.79 9.24
C PHE A 86 8.10 5.72 10.31
N ASN A 87 7.78 4.49 9.89
CA ASN A 87 7.52 3.39 10.81
C ASN A 87 7.72 2.03 10.11
N ARG A 88 7.84 0.95 10.89
CA ARG A 88 7.95 -0.42 10.38
C ARG A 88 7.19 -1.43 11.24
N SER A 89 6.84 -2.56 10.64
CA SER A 89 6.29 -3.70 11.38
C SER A 89 7.39 -4.54 12.03
N ALA A 90 6.99 -5.52 12.83
CA ALA A 90 7.89 -6.62 13.19
C ALA A 90 8.25 -7.47 11.96
N SER A 91 9.35 -8.21 12.06
CA SER A 91 9.76 -9.22 11.09
C SER A 91 8.63 -10.22 10.85
N THR A 92 8.44 -10.64 9.60
CA THR A 92 7.46 -11.67 9.28
C THR A 92 7.87 -12.46 8.07
N ASN A 93 7.52 -13.75 8.06
CA ASN A 93 7.79 -14.61 6.93
C ASN A 93 6.57 -14.65 6.02
N TYR A 94 6.73 -14.19 4.79
CA TYR A 94 5.75 -14.37 3.72
C TYR A 94 6.48 -14.65 2.43
N ARG A 95 5.98 -15.63 1.67
CA ARG A 95 6.40 -15.90 0.30
C ARG A 95 5.13 -15.90 -0.54
N SER A 96 5.10 -15.07 -1.59
CA SER A 96 3.99 -15.10 -2.53
C SER A 96 3.98 -16.42 -3.30
N GLY A 97 2.79 -16.89 -3.66
CA GLY A 97 2.64 -17.97 -4.62
C GLY A 97 3.08 -17.56 -6.03
N SER A 98 3.02 -18.49 -6.97
CA SER A 98 3.36 -18.28 -8.39
C SER A 98 2.19 -17.78 -9.24
N ALA A 99 1.00 -17.64 -8.66
CA ALA A 99 -0.17 -17.19 -9.40
C ALA A 99 -0.04 -15.71 -9.81
N PRO A 100 -0.49 -15.34 -11.02
CA PRO A 100 -0.45 -13.96 -11.47
C PRO A 100 -1.36 -13.08 -10.61
N LEU A 101 -0.85 -11.90 -10.28
CA LEU A 101 -1.57 -10.88 -9.53
C LEU A 101 -1.87 -9.68 -10.43
N THR A 102 -3.02 -9.04 -10.20
CA THR A 102 -3.37 -7.75 -10.78
C THR A 102 -3.28 -6.68 -9.71
N ILE A 103 -2.67 -5.55 -10.08
CA ILE A 103 -2.63 -4.34 -9.27
C ILE A 103 -3.65 -3.36 -9.83
N ARG A 104 -4.45 -2.78 -8.95
CA ARG A 104 -5.37 -1.70 -9.23
C ARG A 104 -4.94 -0.47 -8.44
N LEU A 105 -4.80 0.65 -9.15
CA LEU A 105 -4.45 1.94 -8.56
C LEU A 105 -5.72 2.78 -8.38
N GLY A 106 -5.83 3.38 -7.20
CA GLY A 106 -6.86 4.34 -6.82
C GLY A 106 -8.30 3.82 -6.79
N ASN A 107 -8.52 2.51 -6.83
CA ASN A 107 -9.87 1.96 -6.92
C ASN A 107 -9.99 0.67 -6.10
N SER A 108 -11.17 0.45 -5.53
CA SER A 108 -11.50 -0.68 -4.66
C SER A 108 -12.31 -1.75 -5.41
N PHE A 109 -12.70 -2.82 -4.72
CA PHE A 109 -13.74 -3.72 -5.22
C PHE A 109 -15.11 -3.13 -4.87
N THR A 110 -15.95 -2.91 -5.89
CA THR A 110 -17.32 -2.39 -5.74
C THR A 110 -18.38 -3.49 -5.67
N THR A 111 -17.98 -4.76 -5.79
CA THR A 111 -18.95 -5.88 -5.80
C THR A 111 -19.03 -6.54 -4.43
N VAL A 112 -20.26 -6.62 -3.93
CA VAL A 112 -20.70 -7.09 -2.61
C VAL A 112 -20.23 -8.51 -2.23
N ASN A 113 -19.61 -9.23 -3.17
CA ASN A 113 -19.19 -10.64 -3.04
C ASN A 113 -17.66 -10.85 -3.10
N GLN A 114 -16.85 -9.78 -3.03
CA GLN A 114 -15.39 -9.85 -2.86
C GLN A 114 -14.98 -8.92 -1.72
N THR A 115 -15.05 -9.44 -0.49
CA THR A 115 -14.60 -8.72 0.70
C THR A 115 -13.07 -8.73 0.78
N CYS A 116 -12.44 -7.80 0.07
CA CYS A 116 -11.03 -7.44 0.30
C CYS A 116 -10.88 -6.51 1.52
N LEU A 117 -11.81 -6.64 2.46
CA LEU A 117 -12.08 -5.72 3.55
C LEU A 117 -11.48 -6.26 4.85
N ASN A 118 -10.17 -6.49 4.84
CA ASN A 118 -9.39 -6.69 6.07
C ASN A 118 -8.52 -5.46 6.37
N THR A 119 -9.02 -4.28 5.99
CA THR A 119 -8.42 -2.99 6.29
C THR A 119 -9.45 -2.07 6.93
N THR A 120 -8.97 -1.12 7.74
CA THR A 120 -9.79 0.00 8.24
C THR A 120 -10.19 0.97 7.12
N SER A 121 -9.61 0.80 5.93
CA SER A 121 -10.00 1.48 4.70
C SER A 121 -11.30 0.87 4.18
N GLN A 122 -12.44 1.51 4.50
CA GLN A 122 -13.76 1.10 4.03
C GLN A 122 -13.91 1.32 2.52
N GLY A 123 -13.27 0.50 1.69
CA GLY A 123 -13.62 0.28 0.27
C GLY A 123 -13.77 1.51 -0.62
N GLY A 124 -13.32 2.70 -0.21
CA GLY A 124 -13.43 3.91 -1.02
C GLY A 124 -12.41 3.93 -2.15
N GLN A 125 -12.73 4.65 -3.21
CA GLN A 125 -11.76 4.95 -4.28
C GLN A 125 -10.88 6.14 -3.83
N TYR A 126 -9.61 6.11 -4.22
CA TYR A 126 -8.72 7.25 -4.00
C TYR A 126 -9.12 8.41 -4.93
N MET A 127 -9.17 9.62 -4.36
CA MET A 127 -9.45 10.84 -5.12
C MET A 127 -8.25 11.77 -5.02
N GLY A 128 -7.65 12.08 -6.16
CA GLY A 128 -6.46 12.91 -6.25
C GLY A 128 -5.57 12.50 -7.40
N TRP A 129 -4.39 13.10 -7.45
CA TRP A 129 -3.38 12.79 -8.45
C TRP A 129 -2.43 11.71 -7.93
N MET A 130 -1.94 10.87 -8.84
CA MET A 130 -0.86 9.92 -8.60
C MET A 130 0.18 10.12 -9.68
N ASP A 131 1.44 9.91 -9.33
CA ASP A 131 2.53 10.01 -10.29
C ASP A 131 3.64 9.01 -9.95
N GLU A 132 4.46 8.68 -10.95
CA GLU A 132 5.75 8.02 -10.75
C GLU A 132 5.67 6.65 -10.02
N PHE A 133 4.57 5.91 -10.23
CA PHE A 133 4.36 4.58 -9.63
C PHE A 133 5.40 3.57 -10.12
N ARG A 134 6.12 2.96 -9.16
CA ARG A 134 7.14 1.94 -9.41
C ARG A 134 6.97 0.75 -8.47
N ILE A 135 7.16 -0.46 -9.00
CA ILE A 135 7.22 -1.70 -8.23
C ILE A 135 8.61 -2.34 -8.37
N TYR A 136 9.07 -2.99 -7.29
CA TYR A 136 10.40 -3.56 -7.20
C TYR A 136 10.31 -4.99 -6.69
N SER A 137 11.19 -5.85 -7.19
CA SER A 137 11.34 -7.26 -6.77
C SER A 137 12.28 -7.44 -5.58
N ARG A 138 12.74 -6.34 -4.96
CA ARG A 138 13.65 -6.32 -3.81
C ARG A 138 13.21 -5.32 -2.76
N GLU A 139 13.72 -5.49 -1.55
CA GLU A 139 13.69 -4.41 -0.55
C GLU A 139 14.51 -3.22 -1.05
N LEU A 140 13.97 -2.01 -0.91
CA LEU A 140 14.70 -0.77 -1.14
C LEU A 140 15.39 -0.33 0.15
N SER A 141 16.62 0.15 0.02
CA SER A 141 17.35 0.81 1.10
C SER A 141 16.81 2.21 1.35
N SER A 142 17.13 2.81 2.51
CA SER A 142 16.75 4.20 2.78
C SER A 142 17.35 5.18 1.77
N SER A 143 18.56 4.93 1.26
CA SER A 143 19.17 5.74 0.19
C SER A 143 18.47 5.59 -1.16
N ASP A 144 18.01 4.37 -1.52
CA ASP A 144 17.18 4.18 -2.71
C ASP A 144 15.91 5.03 -2.61
N VAL A 145 15.22 4.98 -1.46
CA VAL A 145 13.97 5.71 -1.23
C VAL A 145 14.16 7.22 -1.21
N GLN A 146 15.27 7.70 -0.64
CA GLN A 146 15.60 9.13 -0.64
C GLN A 146 15.81 9.66 -2.07
N THR A 147 16.49 8.89 -2.92
CA THR A 147 16.67 9.23 -4.34
C THR A 147 15.34 9.30 -5.07
N LEU A 148 14.43 8.36 -4.82
CA LEU A 148 13.09 8.35 -5.42
C LEU A 148 12.22 9.53 -4.96
N SER A 149 12.43 9.99 -3.72
CA SER A 149 11.70 11.14 -3.17
C SER A 149 12.22 12.49 -3.66
N SER A 150 13.34 12.54 -4.39
CA SER A 150 13.88 13.77 -4.97
C SER A 150 13.62 13.91 -6.47
N THR A 151 12.90 12.98 -7.10
CA THR A 151 12.63 13.00 -8.55
C THR A 151 11.47 13.93 -8.94
N ARG A 152 11.04 14.83 -8.05
CA ARG A 152 9.95 15.78 -8.27
C ARG A 152 10.32 17.15 -7.70
#